data_AF-A0A1F7XL73-F1
#
_entry.id   AF-A0A1F7XL73-F1
#
_cell.length_a   1.000
_cell.length_b   1.000
_cell.length_c   1.000
_cell.angle_alpha   90.00
_cell.angle_beta   90.00
_cell.angle_gamma   90.00
#
_symmetry.space_group_name_H-M   'P 1'
#
loop_
_entity.id
_entity.type
_entity.pdbx_description
1 polymer ?
#
loop_
_entity_poly.entity_id
_entity_poly.type
_entity_poly.pdbx_seq_one_letter_code
_entity_poly.pdbx_strand_id
1 'polypeptide(L)'
;MSKEKLPTPWEFVKHSFEIYFKRQNLFYLTKINLFGVLASLALLSPLFLLGFFGGEEPDLGGATIFILILFLVSIVASIVWGVWFQATIIKAVSLVLAGEIKGVKETFRLTWPRVGKYALTTFVVGLALAGGFLLLIIPGILVLVWYAFANYIIVEGKLGVRDALRRSKILVSGYFWQVLGRSMVFILFYILIQVVVSFIPIVGPLALTLFSPYYILLPYLMYEELKRIKTGDVSNAEVSASQGVGV
;
A
#
# COMPACT_ATOMS: atom_id res chain seq x y z
N MET A 1 7.80 -13.67 -29.53
CA MET A 1 8.40 -13.05 -28.32
C MET A 1 8.11 -13.93 -27.12
N SER A 2 9.11 -14.57 -26.52
CA SER A 2 8.92 -15.21 -25.20
C SER A 2 8.67 -14.10 -24.18
N LYS A 3 7.49 -14.09 -23.54
CA LYS A 3 7.21 -13.13 -22.47
C LYS A 3 8.24 -13.35 -21.36
N GLU A 4 9.00 -12.31 -21.03
CA GLU A 4 9.94 -12.33 -19.91
C GLU A 4 9.17 -12.72 -18.64
N LYS A 5 9.59 -13.81 -17.99
CA LYS A 5 8.83 -14.35 -16.84
C LYS A 5 9.12 -13.53 -15.60
N LEU A 6 8.09 -13.28 -14.77
CA LEU A 6 8.32 -12.67 -13.47
C LEU A 6 9.21 -13.56 -12.60
N PRO A 7 10.08 -12.93 -11.76
CA PRO A 7 10.81 -13.64 -10.72
C PRO A 7 9.90 -14.53 -9.87
N THR A 8 10.52 -15.55 -9.31
CA THR A 8 9.88 -16.45 -8.37
C THR A 8 9.54 -15.71 -7.06
N PRO A 9 8.54 -16.18 -6.29
CA PRO A 9 8.23 -15.57 -5.00
C PRO A 9 9.44 -15.51 -4.06
N TRP A 10 10.30 -16.52 -4.10
CA TRP A 10 11.52 -16.57 -3.28
C TRP A 10 12.53 -15.47 -3.66
N GLU A 11 12.70 -15.18 -4.95
CA GLU A 11 13.57 -14.09 -5.40
C GLU A 11 13.05 -12.73 -4.92
N PHE A 12 11.72 -12.51 -4.94
CA PHE A 12 11.13 -11.31 -4.35
C PHE A 12 11.38 -11.22 -2.83
N VAL A 13 11.24 -12.33 -2.10
CA VAL A 13 11.51 -12.38 -0.65
C VAL A 13 12.98 -12.08 -0.36
N LYS A 14 13.91 -12.72 -1.08
CA LYS A 14 15.34 -12.49 -0.91
C LYS A 14 15.72 -11.05 -1.22
N HIS A 15 15.29 -10.53 -2.37
CA HIS A 15 15.62 -9.17 -2.79
C HIS A 15 15.00 -8.11 -1.86
N SER A 16 13.72 -8.28 -1.46
CA SER A 16 13.08 -7.38 -0.48
C SER A 16 13.78 -7.43 0.87
N PHE A 17 14.25 -8.60 1.32
CA PHE A 17 15.00 -8.74 2.56
C PHE A 17 16.32 -7.98 2.50
N GLU A 18 17.09 -8.16 1.43
CA GLU A 18 18.34 -7.44 1.19
C GLU A 18 18.15 -5.92 1.15
N ILE A 19 17.06 -5.44 0.52
CA ILE A 19 16.72 -4.01 0.49
C ILE A 19 16.32 -3.53 1.88
N TYR A 20 15.42 -4.22 2.56
CA TYR A 20 14.85 -3.77 3.83
C TYR A 20 15.88 -3.70 4.94
N PHE A 21 16.73 -4.73 5.07
CA PHE A 21 17.71 -4.83 6.16
C PHE A 21 19.00 -4.04 5.93
N LYS A 22 19.16 -3.34 4.80
CA LYS A 22 20.20 -2.30 4.68
C LYS A 22 19.98 -1.26 5.77
N ARG A 23 21.03 -1.00 6.57
CA ARG A 23 20.98 -0.12 7.76
C ARG A 23 20.19 1.17 7.51
N GLN A 24 20.52 1.89 6.44
CA GLN A 24 19.85 3.15 6.10
C GLN A 24 18.35 2.99 5.77
N ASN A 25 17.97 1.91 5.08
CA ASN A 25 16.60 1.64 4.65
C ASN A 25 15.75 1.21 5.84
N LEU A 26 16.29 0.32 6.68
CA LEU A 26 15.67 -0.13 7.93
C LEU A 26 15.34 1.08 8.81
N PHE A 27 16.34 1.90 9.15
CA PHE A 27 16.11 3.08 9.99
C PHE A 27 15.11 4.06 9.38
N TYR A 28 15.15 4.28 8.07
CA TYR A 28 14.23 5.20 7.41
C TYR A 28 12.78 4.70 7.43
N LEU A 29 12.53 3.46 7.01
CA LEU A 29 11.19 2.87 6.97
C LEU A 29 10.62 2.70 8.38
N THR A 30 11.42 2.26 9.35
CA THR A 30 10.98 2.14 10.74
C THR A 30 10.69 3.51 11.37
N LYS A 31 11.45 4.56 11.08
CA LYS A 31 11.14 5.92 11.58
C LYS A 31 9.82 6.46 11.03
N ILE A 32 9.55 6.27 9.74
CA ILE A 32 8.27 6.68 9.14
C ILE A 32 7.13 5.88 9.77
N ASN A 33 7.30 4.57 9.91
CA ASN A 33 6.29 3.70 10.52
C ASN A 33 6.02 4.08 11.96
N LEU A 34 7.06 4.24 12.78
CA LEU A 34 6.93 4.60 14.19
C LEU A 34 6.26 5.96 14.36
N PHE A 35 6.67 6.97 13.59
CA PHE A 35 6.02 8.27 13.58
C PHE A 35 4.53 8.11 13.27
N GLY A 36 4.18 7.31 12.26
CA GLY A 36 2.79 7.18 11.87
C GLY A 36 1.93 6.35 12.81
N VAL A 37 2.50 5.34 13.47
CA VAL A 37 1.82 4.58 14.52
C VAL A 37 1.56 5.47 15.74
N LEU A 38 2.56 6.24 16.19
CA LEU A 38 2.40 7.16 17.32
C LEU A 38 1.35 8.24 17.02
N ALA A 39 1.35 8.80 15.82
CA ALA A 39 0.32 9.74 15.39
C ALA A 39 -1.09 9.10 15.37
N SER A 40 -1.21 7.86 14.88
CA SER A 40 -2.48 7.12 14.94
C SER A 40 -2.97 6.92 16.38
N LEU A 41 -2.08 6.54 17.30
CA LEU A 41 -2.44 6.36 18.71
C LEU A 41 -2.87 7.68 19.35
N ALA A 42 -2.19 8.78 19.05
CA ALA A 42 -2.56 10.11 19.53
C ALA A 42 -3.95 10.54 19.03
N LEU A 43 -4.27 10.28 17.76
CA LEU A 43 -5.57 10.61 17.17
C LEU A 43 -6.72 9.74 17.72
N LEU A 44 -6.44 8.51 18.14
CA LEU A 44 -7.41 7.63 18.78
C LEU A 44 -7.54 7.89 20.28
N SER A 45 -6.61 8.62 20.91
CA SER A 45 -6.61 8.87 22.36
C SER A 45 -7.92 9.49 22.89
N PRO A 46 -8.63 10.40 22.18
CA PRO A 46 -9.92 10.88 22.65
C PRO A 46 -10.97 9.76 22.78
N LEU A 47 -10.96 8.77 21.89
CA LEU A 47 -11.89 7.63 21.95
C LEU A 47 -11.67 6.80 23.23
N PHE A 48 -10.41 6.60 23.61
CA PHE A 48 -10.06 5.89 24.84
C PHE A 48 -10.48 6.68 26.08
N LEU A 49 -10.28 8.01 26.07
CA LEU A 49 -10.73 8.87 27.17
C LEU A 49 -12.26 8.80 27.32
N LEU A 50 -13.02 8.76 26.23
CA LEU A 50 -14.47 8.59 26.30
C LEU A 50 -14.90 7.24 26.90
N GLY A 51 -14.25 6.14 26.50
CA GLY A 51 -14.56 4.83 27.08
C GLY A 51 -14.14 4.69 28.55
N PHE A 52 -13.08 5.41 28.97
CA PHE A 52 -12.56 5.35 30.32
C PHE A 52 -13.31 6.27 31.30
N PHE A 53 -13.70 7.46 30.85
CA PHE A 53 -14.36 8.49 31.66
C PHE A 53 -15.89 8.59 31.42
N GLY A 54 -16.42 8.02 30.34
CA GLY A 54 -17.83 8.10 29.95
C GLY A 54 -18.73 7.00 30.55
N GLY A 55 -18.31 6.37 31.65
CA GLY A 55 -19.08 5.34 32.35
C GLY A 55 -20.21 5.88 33.24
N GLU A 56 -20.36 7.20 33.35
CA GLU A 56 -21.52 7.83 33.98
C GLU A 56 -22.64 7.97 32.95
N GLU A 57 -23.90 7.78 33.36
CA GLU A 57 -25.05 7.95 32.45
C GLU A 57 -24.96 9.32 31.76
N PRO A 58 -24.96 9.36 30.42
CA PRO A 58 -24.80 10.62 29.71
C PRO A 58 -25.97 11.52 30.07
N ASP A 59 -25.71 12.60 30.81
CA ASP A 59 -26.65 13.70 30.84
C ASP A 59 -26.82 14.15 29.38
N LEU A 60 -28.06 14.43 28.96
CA LEU A 60 -28.31 14.95 27.61
C LEU A 60 -27.92 16.45 27.52
N GLY A 61 -26.92 16.87 28.28
CA GLY A 61 -26.42 18.24 28.38
C GLY A 61 -25.29 18.54 27.40
N GLY A 62 -24.71 19.73 27.54
CA GLY A 62 -23.68 20.24 26.64
C GLY A 62 -22.40 19.41 26.61
N ALA A 63 -22.07 18.71 27.70
CA ALA A 63 -20.87 17.87 27.80
C ALA A 63 -20.94 16.66 26.86
N THR A 64 -22.08 15.97 26.81
CA THR A 64 -22.29 14.82 25.90
C THR A 64 -22.25 15.24 24.43
N ILE A 65 -22.87 16.37 24.07
CA ILE A 65 -22.82 16.90 22.70
C ILE A 65 -21.38 17.25 22.30
N PHE A 66 -20.62 17.90 23.18
CA PHE A 66 -19.22 18.24 22.95
C PHE A 66 -18.36 16.98 22.73
N ILE A 67 -18.55 15.97 23.57
CA ILE A 67 -17.90 14.65 23.46
C ILE A 67 -18.18 14.00 22.10
N LEU A 68 -19.44 14.00 21.65
CA LEU A 68 -19.82 13.44 20.35
C LEU A 68 -19.18 14.18 19.18
N ILE A 69 -19.07 15.52 19.27
CA ILE A 69 -18.37 16.31 18.25
C ILE A 69 -16.88 15.94 18.21
N LEU A 70 -16.22 15.88 19.37
CA LEU A 70 -14.80 15.47 19.44
C LEU A 70 -14.59 14.06 18.90
N PHE A 71 -15.51 13.14 19.18
CA PHE A 71 -15.51 11.78 18.64
C PHE A 71 -15.58 11.78 17.11
N LEU A 72 -16.54 12.49 16.53
CA LEU A 72 -16.69 12.59 15.06
C LEU A 72 -15.46 13.22 14.40
N VAL A 73 -14.91 14.28 14.99
CA VAL A 73 -13.69 14.93 14.50
C VAL A 73 -12.50 13.97 14.57
N SER A 74 -12.35 13.22 15.66
CA SER A 74 -11.26 12.25 15.84
C SER A 74 -11.33 11.09 14.83
N ILE A 75 -12.54 10.63 14.51
CA ILE A 75 -12.76 9.62 13.46
C ILE A 75 -12.32 10.16 12.10
N VAL A 76 -12.79 11.34 11.70
CA VAL A 76 -12.44 11.93 10.41
C VAL A 76 -10.93 12.16 10.31
N ALA A 77 -10.32 12.70 11.38
CA ALA A 77 -8.88 12.89 11.46
C ALA A 77 -8.11 11.57 11.34
N SER A 78 -8.58 10.50 11.99
CA SER A 78 -7.98 9.16 11.92
C SER A 78 -8.08 8.55 10.52
N ILE A 79 -9.19 8.76 9.81
CA ILE A 79 -9.37 8.28 8.43
C ILE A 79 -8.40 9.02 7.50
N VAL A 80 -8.36 10.35 7.56
CA VAL A 80 -7.45 11.17 6.73
C VAL A 80 -6.00 10.79 7.02
N TRP A 81 -5.66 10.63 8.30
CA TRP A 81 -4.35 10.19 8.74
C TRP A 81 -3.99 8.81 8.19
N GLY A 82 -4.87 7.82 8.31
CA GLY A 82 -4.64 6.46 7.82
C GLY A 82 -4.39 6.42 6.31
N VAL A 83 -5.19 7.14 5.53
CA VAL A 83 -5.02 7.25 4.07
C VAL A 83 -3.67 7.89 3.74
N TRP A 84 -3.33 9.00 4.40
CA TRP A 84 -2.07 9.70 4.16
C TRP A 84 -0.85 8.87 4.57
N PHE A 85 -0.92 8.19 5.71
CA PHE A 85 0.13 7.31 6.20
C PHE A 85 0.38 6.14 5.25
N GLN A 86 -0.67 5.46 4.77
CA GLN A 86 -0.53 4.35 3.83
C GLN A 86 0.10 4.79 2.50
N ALA A 87 -0.35 5.92 1.94
CA ALA A 87 0.27 6.50 0.75
C ALA A 87 1.74 6.88 0.99
N THR A 88 2.08 7.33 2.20
CA THR A 88 3.43 7.74 2.58
C THR A 88 4.37 6.54 2.69
N ILE A 89 3.91 5.40 3.19
CA ILE A 89 4.74 4.18 3.22
C ILE A 89 5.05 3.69 1.80
N ILE A 90 4.07 3.71 0.89
CA ILE A 90 4.32 3.41 -0.52
C ILE A 90 5.36 4.38 -1.09
N LYS A 91 5.21 5.68 -0.82
CA LYS A 91 6.18 6.68 -1.30
C LYS A 91 7.56 6.44 -0.70
N ALA A 92 7.67 6.10 0.58
CA ALA A 92 8.93 5.78 1.23
C ALA A 92 9.62 4.58 0.59
N VAL A 93 8.87 3.52 0.27
CA VAL A 93 9.38 2.36 -0.47
C VAL A 93 9.89 2.76 -1.85
N SER A 94 9.14 3.59 -2.59
CA SER A 94 9.60 4.10 -3.89
C SER A 94 10.93 4.87 -3.79
N LEU A 95 11.10 5.69 -2.75
CA LEU A 95 12.32 6.46 -2.52
C LEU A 95 13.50 5.57 -2.12
N VAL A 96 13.25 4.52 -1.33
CA VAL A 96 14.28 3.52 -0.98
C VAL A 96 14.80 2.82 -2.22
N LEU A 97 13.92 2.41 -3.12
CA LEU A 97 14.29 1.73 -4.37
C LEU A 97 14.97 2.65 -5.37
N ALA A 98 14.59 3.93 -5.40
CA ALA A 98 15.27 4.95 -6.19
C ALA A 98 16.64 5.39 -5.58
N GLY A 99 16.96 5.00 -4.34
CA GLY A 99 18.13 5.50 -3.63
C GLY A 99 18.02 6.96 -3.20
N GLU A 100 16.82 7.54 -3.22
CA GLU A 100 16.55 8.97 -2.98
C GLU A 100 15.90 9.22 -1.60
N ILE A 101 16.38 8.56 -0.55
CA ILE A 101 15.82 8.68 0.80
C ILE A 101 15.74 10.16 1.23
N LYS A 102 14.56 10.58 1.70
CA LYS A 102 14.30 11.94 2.21
C LYS A 102 14.07 11.91 3.73
N GLY A 103 13.95 13.08 4.36
CA GLY A 103 13.53 13.16 5.75
C GLY A 103 12.06 12.74 5.95
N VAL A 104 11.71 12.23 7.14
CA VAL A 104 10.34 11.76 7.47
C VAL A 104 9.28 12.81 7.12
N LYS A 105 9.42 14.03 7.66
CA LYS A 105 8.50 15.16 7.40
C LYS A 105 8.39 15.48 5.91
N GLU A 106 9.49 15.38 5.18
CA GLU A 106 9.52 15.65 3.75
C GLU A 106 8.75 14.58 2.96
N THR A 107 8.89 13.30 3.31
CA THR A 107 8.16 12.20 2.67
C THR A 107 6.65 12.35 2.86
N PHE A 108 6.19 12.73 4.06
CA PHE A 108 4.78 13.07 4.30
C PHE A 108 4.34 14.26 3.45
N ARG A 109 5.12 15.34 3.41
CA ARG A 109 4.84 16.55 2.61
C ARG A 109 4.73 16.24 1.11
N LEU A 110 5.64 15.44 0.57
CA LEU A 110 5.62 15.01 -0.83
C LEU A 110 4.37 14.19 -1.18
N THR A 111 3.82 13.48 -0.21
CA THR A 111 2.66 12.60 -0.40
C THR A 111 1.33 13.34 -0.25
N TRP A 112 1.27 14.42 0.54
CA TRP A 112 0.05 15.18 0.83
C TRP A 112 -0.80 15.52 -0.41
N PRO A 113 -0.24 16.03 -1.53
CA PRO A 113 -1.02 16.37 -2.72
C PRO A 113 -1.67 15.16 -3.41
N ARG A 114 -1.26 13.93 -3.07
CA ARG A 114 -1.77 12.68 -3.64
C ARG A 114 -2.84 12.01 -2.78
N VAL A 115 -3.00 12.42 -1.52
CA VAL A 115 -3.89 11.78 -0.54
C VAL A 115 -5.33 11.69 -1.05
N GLY A 116 -5.88 12.79 -1.58
CA GLY A 116 -7.26 12.80 -2.08
C GLY A 116 -7.47 11.82 -3.24
N LYS A 117 -6.53 11.78 -4.20
CA LYS A 117 -6.60 10.83 -5.32
C LYS A 117 -6.41 9.39 -4.86
N TYR A 118 -5.49 9.16 -3.92
CA TYR A 118 -5.25 7.84 -3.34
C TYR A 118 -6.47 7.32 -2.57
N ALA A 119 -7.12 8.18 -1.77
CA ALA A 119 -8.37 7.87 -1.08
C ALA A 119 -9.45 7.46 -2.07
N LEU A 120 -9.65 8.27 -3.12
CA LEU A 120 -10.66 8.00 -4.14
C LEU A 120 -10.35 6.73 -4.93
N THR A 121 -9.10 6.46 -5.30
CA THR A 121 -8.70 5.21 -5.95
C THR A 121 -8.97 4.02 -5.04
N THR A 122 -8.56 4.08 -3.77
CA THR A 122 -8.80 3.01 -2.80
C THR A 122 -10.30 2.74 -2.62
N PHE A 123 -11.11 3.80 -2.54
CA PHE A 123 -12.56 3.70 -2.44
C PHE A 123 -13.19 3.06 -3.69
N VAL A 124 -12.83 3.52 -4.88
CA VAL A 124 -13.34 2.97 -6.16
C VAL A 124 -12.95 1.50 -6.34
N VAL A 125 -11.70 1.14 -6.02
CA VAL A 125 -11.25 -0.26 -6.06
C VAL A 125 -11.99 -1.09 -5.02
N GLY A 126 -12.21 -0.56 -3.81
CA GLY A 126 -12.99 -1.21 -2.77
C GLY A 126 -14.43 -1.51 -3.19
N LEU A 127 -15.11 -0.54 -3.82
CA LEU A 127 -16.46 -0.76 -4.36
C LEU A 127 -16.47 -1.78 -5.49
N ALA A 128 -15.49 -1.73 -6.39
CA ALA A 128 -15.38 -2.71 -7.47
C ALA A 128 -15.13 -4.13 -6.92
N LEU A 129 -14.33 -4.26 -5.86
CA LEU A 129 -14.08 -5.54 -5.19
C LEU A 129 -15.34 -6.04 -4.49
N ALA A 130 -16.00 -5.19 -3.72
CA ALA A 130 -17.25 -5.54 -3.03
C ALA A 130 -18.32 -5.97 -4.03
N GLY A 131 -18.54 -5.21 -5.10
CA GLY A 131 -19.46 -5.57 -6.18
C GLY A 131 -19.03 -6.85 -6.93
N GLY A 132 -17.73 -7.02 -7.17
CA GLY A 132 -17.19 -8.22 -7.79
C GLY A 132 -17.49 -9.48 -6.98
N PHE A 133 -17.16 -9.47 -5.67
CA PHE A 133 -17.40 -10.59 -4.76
C PHE A 133 -18.88 -10.79 -4.42
N LEU A 134 -19.69 -9.72 -4.43
CA LEU A 134 -21.14 -9.82 -4.26
C LEU A 134 -21.79 -10.57 -5.42
N LEU A 135 -21.28 -10.36 -6.66
CA LEU A 135 -21.76 -11.10 -7.82
C LEU A 135 -21.30 -12.56 -7.77
N LEU A 136 -19.99 -12.82 -7.67
CA LEU A 136 -19.39 -14.17 -7.55
C LEU A 136 -17.91 -14.07 -7.10
N ILE A 137 -17.29 -15.20 -6.74
CA ILE A 137 -15.84 -15.24 -6.39
C ILE A 137 -14.96 -14.85 -7.59
N ILE A 138 -15.28 -15.32 -8.80
CA ILE A 138 -14.44 -15.11 -10.00
C ILE A 138 -14.34 -13.62 -10.38
N PRO A 139 -15.44 -12.84 -10.50
CA PRO A 139 -15.37 -11.41 -10.74
C PRO A 139 -14.58 -10.64 -9.69
N GLY A 140 -14.70 -11.01 -8.40
CA GLY A 140 -13.90 -10.43 -7.33
C GLY A 140 -12.39 -10.61 -7.54
N ILE A 141 -11.96 -11.82 -7.91
CA ILE A 141 -10.54 -12.12 -8.21
C ILE A 141 -10.05 -11.34 -9.43
N LEU A 142 -10.87 -11.18 -10.48
CA LEU A 142 -10.51 -10.38 -11.66
C LEU A 142 -10.19 -8.93 -11.28
N VAL A 143 -11.07 -8.31 -10.49
CA VAL A 143 -10.90 -6.93 -10.01
C VAL A 143 -9.65 -6.80 -9.13
N LEU A 144 -9.44 -7.75 -8.22
CA LEU A 144 -8.27 -7.80 -7.33
C LEU A 144 -6.97 -7.75 -8.11
N VAL A 145 -6.85 -8.60 -9.13
CA VAL A 145 -5.62 -8.73 -9.92
C VAL A 145 -5.46 -7.54 -10.87
N TRP A 146 -6.52 -7.07 -11.54
CA TRP A 146 -6.43 -5.91 -12.44
C TRP A 146 -6.05 -4.60 -11.75
N TYR A 147 -6.48 -4.39 -10.52
CA TYR A 147 -6.26 -3.13 -9.79
C TYR A 147 -5.24 -3.23 -8.65
N ALA A 148 -4.51 -4.35 -8.54
CA ALA A 148 -3.48 -4.59 -7.53
C ALA A 148 -2.42 -3.47 -7.44
N PHE A 149 -2.17 -2.75 -8.55
CA PHE A 149 -1.12 -1.74 -8.64
C PHE A 149 -1.63 -0.30 -8.79
N ALA A 150 -2.95 -0.09 -8.78
CA ALA A 150 -3.54 1.24 -9.01
C ALA A 150 -3.06 2.27 -7.97
N ASN A 151 -2.94 1.85 -6.71
CA ASN A 151 -2.48 2.70 -5.61
C ASN A 151 -1.00 3.10 -5.75
N TYR A 152 -0.12 2.21 -6.22
CA TYR A 152 1.29 2.53 -6.47
C TYR A 152 1.42 3.57 -7.60
N ILE A 153 0.65 3.38 -8.68
CA ILE A 153 0.62 4.29 -9.82
C ILE A 153 0.20 5.72 -9.41
N ILE A 154 -0.77 5.87 -8.50
CA ILE A 154 -1.22 7.17 -7.99
C ILE A 154 -0.17 7.85 -7.11
N VAL A 155 0.55 7.08 -6.30
CA VAL A 155 1.57 7.62 -5.39
C VAL A 155 2.81 8.08 -6.18
N GLU A 156 3.22 7.34 -7.21
CA GLU A 156 4.35 7.74 -8.06
C GLU A 156 3.97 8.87 -9.03
N GLY A 157 2.89 8.72 -9.80
CA GLY A 157 2.58 9.56 -10.94
C GLY A 157 1.47 10.60 -10.70
N LYS A 158 1.48 11.70 -11.46
CA LYS A 158 0.44 12.75 -11.37
C LYS A 158 -0.90 12.37 -12.03
N LEU A 159 -1.14 11.07 -12.25
CA LEU A 159 -2.30 10.58 -13.00
C LEU A 159 -3.63 10.83 -12.27
N GLY A 160 -4.73 10.84 -13.04
CA GLY A 160 -6.08 10.77 -12.49
C GLY A 160 -6.42 9.34 -12.07
N VAL A 161 -7.49 9.19 -11.26
CA VAL A 161 -7.95 7.87 -10.77
C VAL A 161 -8.24 6.92 -11.92
N ARG A 162 -8.97 7.38 -12.94
CA ARG A 162 -9.32 6.57 -14.13
C ARG A 162 -8.09 6.08 -14.88
N ASP A 163 -7.10 6.94 -15.08
CA ASP A 163 -5.88 6.60 -15.83
C ASP A 163 -5.01 5.64 -15.03
N ALA A 164 -4.94 5.80 -13.70
CA ALA A 164 -4.24 4.85 -12.84
C ALA A 164 -4.87 3.45 -12.88
N LEU A 165 -6.20 3.35 -12.83
CA LEU A 165 -6.91 2.07 -12.96
C LEU A 165 -6.68 1.41 -14.32
N ARG A 166 -6.77 2.21 -15.40
CA ARG A 166 -6.46 1.73 -16.76
C ARG A 166 -5.02 1.24 -16.86
N ARG A 167 -4.06 2.02 -16.35
CA ARG A 167 -2.64 1.68 -16.39
C ARG A 167 -2.35 0.42 -15.57
N SER A 168 -2.98 0.23 -14.42
CA SER A 168 -2.89 -1.01 -13.62
C SER A 168 -3.37 -2.22 -14.42
N LYS A 169 -4.53 -2.13 -15.06
CA LYS A 169 -5.07 -3.21 -15.89
C LYS A 169 -4.16 -3.52 -17.09
N ILE A 170 -3.63 -2.49 -17.75
CA ILE A 170 -2.66 -2.66 -18.83
C ILE A 170 -1.41 -3.35 -18.29
N LEU A 171 -0.89 -2.96 -17.13
CA LEU A 171 0.33 -3.53 -16.54
C LEU A 171 0.18 -5.03 -16.25
N VAL A 172 -0.99 -5.44 -15.76
CA VAL A 172 -1.28 -6.84 -15.42
C VAL A 172 -1.64 -7.68 -16.66
N SER A 173 -2.09 -7.04 -17.75
CA SER A 173 -2.47 -7.74 -18.97
C SER A 173 -1.29 -8.54 -19.54
N GLY A 174 -1.53 -9.83 -19.77
CA GLY A 174 -0.51 -10.78 -20.19
C GLY A 174 0.24 -11.48 -19.05
N TYR A 175 0.07 -11.04 -17.80
CA TYR A 175 0.73 -11.54 -16.59
C TYR A 175 -0.27 -11.92 -15.47
N PHE A 176 -1.56 -11.97 -15.74
CA PHE A 176 -2.64 -12.20 -14.75
C PHE A 176 -2.35 -13.33 -13.78
N TRP A 177 -2.11 -14.55 -14.29
CA TRP A 177 -1.84 -15.73 -13.45
C TRP A 177 -0.53 -15.64 -12.68
N GLN A 178 0.45 -14.93 -13.24
CA GLN A 178 1.70 -14.70 -12.55
C GLN A 178 1.48 -13.77 -11.35
N VAL A 179 0.79 -12.64 -11.56
CA VAL A 179 0.43 -11.70 -10.50
C VAL A 179 -0.42 -12.38 -9.43
N LEU A 180 -1.47 -13.12 -9.82
CA LEU A 180 -2.33 -13.83 -8.87
C LEU A 180 -1.52 -14.84 -8.04
N GLY A 181 -0.70 -15.68 -8.69
CA GLY A 181 0.11 -16.68 -8.00
C GLY A 181 1.12 -16.06 -7.02
N ARG A 182 1.82 -14.99 -7.41
CA ARG A 182 2.77 -14.30 -6.50
C ARG A 182 2.05 -13.61 -5.35
N SER A 183 0.94 -12.93 -5.63
CA SER A 183 0.12 -12.29 -4.58
C SER A 183 -0.38 -13.30 -3.56
N MET A 184 -0.83 -14.49 -3.99
CA MET A 184 -1.23 -15.56 -3.08
C MET A 184 -0.08 -16.02 -2.20
N VAL A 185 1.12 -16.23 -2.76
CA VAL A 185 2.29 -16.61 -1.97
C VAL A 185 2.69 -15.51 -0.97
N PHE A 186 2.61 -14.23 -1.36
CA PHE A 186 2.89 -13.12 -0.45
C PHE A 186 1.87 -13.04 0.69
N ILE A 187 0.60 -13.28 0.42
CA ILE A 187 -0.46 -13.33 1.44
C ILE A 187 -0.24 -14.51 2.38
N LEU A 188 0.06 -15.71 1.85
CA LEU A 188 0.34 -16.89 2.67
C LEU A 188 1.58 -16.67 3.55
N PHE A 189 2.63 -16.06 3.00
CA PHE A 189 3.82 -15.70 3.76
C PHE A 189 3.52 -14.69 4.87
N TYR A 190 2.71 -13.68 4.60
CA TYR A 190 2.23 -12.72 5.61
C TYR A 190 1.46 -13.43 6.74
N ILE A 191 0.48 -14.28 6.39
CA ILE A 191 -0.34 -15.03 7.34
C ILE A 191 0.55 -15.96 8.20
N LEU A 192 1.51 -16.66 7.59
CA LEU A 192 2.41 -17.54 8.31
C LEU A 192 3.23 -16.78 9.36
N ILE A 193 3.79 -15.63 9.00
CA ILE A 193 4.53 -14.79 9.95
C ILE A 193 3.61 -14.32 11.09
N GLN A 194 2.39 -13.87 10.76
CA GLN A 194 1.41 -13.44 11.76
C GLN A 194 1.07 -14.56 12.76
N VAL A 195 0.85 -15.78 12.28
CA VAL A 195 0.55 -16.95 13.12
C VAL A 195 1.74 -17.32 14.00
N VAL A 196 2.97 -17.34 13.46
CA VAL A 196 4.16 -17.66 14.26
C VAL A 196 4.39 -16.61 15.35
N VAL A 197 4.19 -15.34 15.01
CA VAL A 197 4.46 -14.23 15.91
C VAL A 197 3.37 -14.05 16.98
N SER A 198 2.13 -14.51 16.72
CA SER A 198 1.04 -14.43 17.69
C SER A 198 1.27 -15.29 18.95
N PHE A 199 2.14 -16.30 18.87
CA PHE A 199 2.55 -17.11 20.03
C PHE A 199 3.43 -16.36 21.04
N ILE A 200 3.90 -15.14 20.72
CA ILE A 200 4.73 -14.31 21.60
C ILE A 200 3.90 -13.09 22.05
N PRO A 201 3.26 -13.13 23.23
CA PRO A 201 2.44 -12.03 23.71
C PRO A 201 3.22 -10.72 23.78
N ILE A 202 2.56 -9.61 23.44
CA ILE A 202 3.09 -8.23 23.47
C ILE A 202 4.22 -7.97 22.46
N VAL A 203 5.34 -8.71 22.55
CA VAL A 203 6.51 -8.57 21.65
C VAL A 203 6.12 -8.85 20.20
N GLY A 204 5.26 -9.86 19.98
CA GLY A 204 4.87 -10.25 18.65
C GLY A 204 4.13 -9.16 17.87
N PRO A 205 2.99 -8.65 18.38
CA PRO A 205 2.29 -7.53 17.76
C PRO A 205 3.18 -6.31 17.52
N LEU A 206 4.04 -5.95 18.48
CA LEU A 206 4.98 -4.83 18.33
C LEU A 206 5.97 -5.05 17.19
N ALA A 207 6.54 -6.26 17.08
CA ALA A 207 7.40 -6.61 15.97
C ALA A 207 6.66 -6.46 14.63
N LEU A 208 5.45 -7.01 14.51
CA LEU A 208 4.65 -6.94 13.27
C LEU A 208 4.33 -5.50 12.87
N THR A 209 4.02 -4.64 13.83
CA THR A 209 3.79 -3.21 13.57
C THR A 209 5.05 -2.53 13.03
N LEU A 210 6.21 -2.76 13.66
CA LEU A 210 7.49 -2.16 13.26
C LEU A 210 7.99 -2.67 11.91
N PHE A 211 7.77 -3.95 11.63
CA PHE A 211 8.15 -4.60 10.37
C PHE A 211 7.11 -4.41 9.26
N SER A 212 5.97 -3.76 9.51
CA SER A 212 4.90 -3.65 8.51
C SER A 212 5.32 -3.03 7.15
N PRO A 213 6.28 -2.09 7.05
CA PRO A 213 6.74 -1.57 5.76
C PRO A 213 7.40 -2.63 4.88
N TYR A 214 7.94 -3.71 5.46
CA TYR A 214 8.50 -4.83 4.70
C TYR A 214 7.43 -5.51 3.83
N TYR A 215 6.19 -5.63 4.31
CA TYR A 215 5.11 -6.26 3.54
C TYR A 215 4.69 -5.45 2.32
N ILE A 216 4.95 -4.15 2.28
CA ILE A 216 4.69 -3.29 1.12
C ILE A 216 5.80 -3.40 0.07
N LEU A 217 7.03 -3.72 0.47
CA LEU A 217 8.15 -3.92 -0.47
C LEU A 217 7.88 -5.06 -1.46
N LEU A 218 7.31 -6.18 -1.02
CA LEU A 218 7.03 -7.34 -1.88
C LEU A 218 6.12 -7.00 -3.08
N PRO A 219 4.88 -6.51 -2.88
CA PRO A 219 4.01 -6.17 -4.00
C PRO A 219 4.51 -4.95 -4.78
N TYR A 220 5.28 -4.04 -4.17
CA TYR A 220 5.88 -2.91 -4.88
C TYR A 220 7.04 -3.34 -5.79
N LEU A 221 7.89 -4.28 -5.37
CA LEU A 221 8.92 -4.85 -6.24
C LEU A 221 8.29 -5.57 -7.43
N MET A 222 7.21 -6.32 -7.21
CA MET A 222 6.46 -6.94 -8.31
C MET A 222 5.87 -5.89 -9.27
N TYR A 223 5.42 -4.75 -8.75
CA TYR A 223 4.97 -3.63 -9.55
C TYR A 223 6.10 -3.03 -10.41
N GLU A 224 7.26 -2.73 -9.82
CA GLU A 224 8.41 -2.18 -10.55
C GLU A 224 8.94 -3.16 -11.59
N GLU A 225 8.96 -4.45 -11.28
CA GLU A 225 9.37 -5.51 -12.19
C GLU A 225 8.49 -5.56 -13.44
N LEU A 226 7.16 -5.59 -13.26
CA LEU A 226 6.22 -5.54 -14.38
C LEU A 226 6.34 -4.26 -15.18
N LYS A 227 6.55 -3.13 -14.50
CA LYS A 227 6.75 -1.83 -15.14
C LYS A 227 8.02 -1.82 -15.99
N ARG A 228 9.11 -2.41 -15.49
CA ARG A 228 10.37 -2.56 -16.23
C ARG A 228 10.18 -3.42 -17.48
N ILE A 229 9.59 -4.61 -17.34
CA ILE A 229 9.32 -5.53 -18.46
C ILE A 229 8.48 -4.83 -19.54
N LYS A 230 7.38 -4.17 -19.15
CA LYS A 230 6.49 -3.47 -20.10
C LYS A 230 7.16 -2.31 -20.82
N THR A 231 8.02 -1.55 -20.13
CA THR A 231 8.76 -0.46 -20.77
C THR A 231 9.83 -0.99 -21.72
N GLY A 232 10.52 -2.08 -21.36
CA GLY A 232 11.49 -2.76 -22.23
C GLY A 232 10.85 -3.30 -23.51
N ASP A 233 9.67 -3.94 -23.40
CA ASP A 233 8.91 -4.42 -24.56
C ASP A 233 8.57 -3.30 -25.55
N VAL A 234 8.18 -2.12 -25.05
CA VAL A 234 7.86 -0.95 -25.89
C VAL A 234 9.12 -0.43 -26.59
N SER A 235 10.22 -0.26 -25.84
CA SER A 235 11.49 0.22 -26.41
C SER A 235 12.03 -0.73 -27.49
N ASN A 236 11.98 -2.05 -27.26
CA ASN A 236 12.42 -3.04 -28.24
C ASN A 236 11.55 -3.03 -29.52
N ALA A 237 10.25 -2.80 -29.38
CA ALA A 237 9.33 -2.69 -30.51
C ALA A 237 9.61 -1.43 -31.36
N GLU A 238 9.90 -0.29 -30.72
CA GLU A 238 10.28 0.96 -31.40
C GLU A 238 11.60 0.81 -32.17
N VAL A 239 12.60 0.15 -31.59
CA VAL A 239 13.88 -0.15 -32.26
C VAL A 239 13.70 -1.09 -33.45
N SER A 240 12.86 -2.12 -33.32
CA SER A 240 12.58 -3.06 -34.41
C SER A 240 11.82 -2.38 -35.56
N ALA A 241 10.90 -1.47 -35.23
CA ALA A 241 10.16 -0.69 -36.22
C ALA A 241 11.06 0.31 -36.97
N SER A 242 12.07 0.91 -36.32
CA SER A 242 13.00 1.82 -36.99
C SER A 242 14.01 1.09 -37.88
N GLN A 243 14.41 -0.13 -37.54
CA GLN A 243 15.33 -0.95 -38.35
C GLN A 243 14.65 -1.66 -39.52
N GLY A 244 13.35 -1.99 -39.42
CA GLY A 244 12.59 -2.67 -40.47
C GLY A 244 12.10 -1.78 -41.63
N VAL A 245 12.23 -0.46 -41.52
CA VAL A 245 11.83 0.51 -42.57
C VAL A 245 12.99 0.79 -43.55
N GLY A 246 14.15 0.17 -43.35
CA GLY A 246 15.35 0.33 -44.18
C GLY A 246 15.63 -0.80 -45.20
N VAL A 247 14.63 -1.59 -45.59
CA VAL A 247 14.76 -2.65 -46.62
C VAL A 247 13.69 -2.47 -47.69
#